data_AF-W1Y3U7-F1
#
_entry.id   AF-W1Y3U7-F1
#
_cell.length_a   1.000
_cell.length_b   1.000
_cell.length_c   1.000
_cell.angle_alpha   90.00
_cell.angle_beta   90.00
_cell.angle_gamma   90.00
#
_symmetry.space_group_name_H-M   'P 1'
#
loop_
_entity.id
_entity.type
_entity.pdbx_description
1 polymer ?
#
loop_
_entity_poly.entity_id
_entity_poly.type
_entity_poly.pdbx_seq_one_letter_code
_entity_poly.pdbx_strand_id
1 'polypeptide(L)'
;MNDKKQSSNELIEQPSYYSILPANVRYDNRLNDGERVIFAEITAFSNKYGYCTASDEYFASLYGHNELTILNRINHLRKLGYLKITYKYINNVLQRQIAPVLYESERGNYE
;
A
#
# COMPACT_ATOMS: atom_id res chain seq x y z
N MET A 1 -10.93 37.77 14.67
CA MET A 1 -11.88 36.77 14.15
C MET A 1 -11.46 36.45 12.73
N ASN A 2 -10.48 35.56 12.51
CA ASN A 2 -10.57 34.09 12.61
C ASN A 2 -11.56 33.58 11.55
N ASP A 3 -11.23 32.77 10.55
CA ASP A 3 -10.01 32.04 10.22
C ASP A 3 -9.98 31.88 8.69
N LYS A 4 -8.91 32.35 8.03
CA LYS A 4 -8.55 31.82 6.72
C LYS A 4 -7.96 30.43 6.97
N LYS A 5 -8.81 29.40 6.93
CA LYS A 5 -8.32 28.02 6.82
C LYS A 5 -7.77 27.85 5.40
N GLN A 6 -6.52 28.27 5.22
CA GLN A 6 -5.71 28.00 4.06
C GLN A 6 -5.58 26.46 3.99
N SER A 7 -6.43 25.81 3.20
CA SER A 7 -6.25 24.40 2.85
C SER A 7 -5.00 24.34 1.98
N SER A 8 -3.85 24.06 2.59
CA SER A 8 -2.64 23.74 1.85
C SER A 8 -2.91 22.46 1.06
N ASN A 9 -3.23 22.61 -0.23
CA ASN A 9 -2.96 21.55 -1.20
C ASN A 9 -1.45 21.34 -1.21
N GLU A 10 -0.94 20.52 -0.30
CA GLU A 10 0.34 19.86 -0.52
C GLU A 10 0.16 19.07 -1.82
N LEU A 11 0.91 19.44 -2.85
CA LEU A 11 0.95 18.69 -4.09
C LEU A 11 1.40 17.28 -3.71
N ILE A 12 0.49 16.32 -3.81
CA ILE A 12 0.79 14.91 -3.59
C ILE A 12 1.82 14.55 -4.65
N GLU A 13 3.09 14.57 -4.26
CA GLU A 13 4.19 14.24 -5.17
C GLU A 13 4.00 12.78 -5.56
N GLN A 14 3.71 12.54 -6.83
CA GLN A 14 3.59 11.20 -7.38
C GLN A 14 5.01 10.67 -7.56
N PRO A 15 5.44 9.65 -6.80
CA PRO A 15 6.77 9.11 -7.00
C PRO A 15 6.91 8.59 -8.43
N SER A 16 7.94 9.02 -9.15
CA SER A 16 8.24 8.61 -10.53
C SER A 16 8.82 7.19 -10.64
N TYR A 17 8.62 6.36 -9.63
CA TYR A 17 9.12 4.99 -9.58
C TYR A 17 8.24 4.07 -10.43
N TYR A 18 8.86 3.16 -11.17
CA TYR A 18 8.13 2.10 -11.86
C TYR A 18 7.50 1.14 -10.85
N SER A 19 6.24 0.77 -11.10
CA SER A 19 5.52 -0.26 -10.37
C SER A 19 5.68 -1.63 -11.02
N ILE A 20 5.63 -2.67 -10.20
CA ILE A 20 5.70 -4.07 -10.64
C ILE A 20 4.35 -4.73 -10.33
N LEU A 21 3.70 -5.27 -11.36
CA LEU A 21 2.51 -6.10 -11.22
C LEU A 21 2.83 -7.52 -11.68
N PRO A 22 3.22 -8.44 -10.79
CA PRO A 22 3.62 -9.79 -11.16
C PRO A 22 2.42 -10.61 -11.68
N ALA A 23 2.68 -11.66 -12.47
CA ALA A 23 1.65 -12.43 -13.15
C ALA A 23 0.60 -13.03 -12.20
N ASN A 24 1.04 -13.52 -11.03
CA ASN A 24 0.18 -14.07 -9.99
C ASN A 24 -0.81 -13.05 -9.39
N VAL A 25 -0.51 -11.75 -9.44
CA VAL A 25 -1.45 -10.68 -9.04
C VAL A 25 -2.26 -10.20 -10.24
N ARG A 26 -1.61 -10.06 -11.40
CA ARG A 26 -2.24 -9.59 -12.65
C ARG A 26 -3.41 -10.48 -13.08
N TYR A 27 -3.25 -11.79 -12.97
CA TYR A 27 -4.23 -12.77 -13.47
C TYR A 27 -5.07 -13.43 -12.38
N ASP A 28 -4.95 -13.02 -11.11
CA ASP A 28 -5.84 -13.54 -10.06
C ASP A 28 -7.23 -12.89 -10.15
N ASN A 29 -8.23 -13.70 -10.47
CA ASN A 29 -9.63 -13.30 -10.60
C ASN A 29 -10.31 -12.98 -9.26
N ARG A 30 -9.69 -13.31 -8.13
CA ARG A 30 -10.18 -12.91 -6.80
C ARG A 30 -9.98 -11.42 -6.57
N LEU A 31 -9.05 -10.78 -7.28
CA LEU A 31 -8.74 -9.37 -7.17
C LEU A 31 -9.59 -8.50 -8.11
N ASN A 32 -10.04 -7.35 -7.61
CA ASN A 32 -10.58 -6.30 -8.46
C ASN A 32 -9.48 -5.40 -9.04
N ASP A 33 -9.80 -4.63 -10.07
CA ASP A 33 -8.82 -3.77 -10.77
C ASP A 33 -8.17 -2.75 -9.82
N GLY A 34 -8.94 -2.20 -8.88
CA GLY A 34 -8.42 -1.28 -7.87
C GLY A 34 -7.43 -1.92 -6.92
N GLU A 35 -7.55 -3.21 -6.61
CA GLU A 35 -6.57 -3.95 -5.80
C GLU A 35 -5.27 -4.16 -6.56
N ARG A 36 -5.35 -4.45 -7.87
CA ARG A 36 -4.15 -4.55 -8.72
C ARG A 36 -3.40 -3.23 -8.79
N VAL A 37 -4.11 -2.11 -8.92
CA VAL A 37 -3.51 -0.76 -8.90
C VAL A 37 -2.85 -0.48 -7.55
N ILE A 38 -3.55 -0.72 -6.43
CA ILE A 38 -2.99 -0.49 -5.09
C ILE A 38 -1.77 -1.36 -4.83
N PHE A 39 -1.80 -2.63 -5.25
CA PHE A 39 -0.62 -3.49 -5.15
C PHE A 39 0.55 -2.92 -5.94
N ALA A 40 0.34 -2.55 -7.22
CA ALA A 40 1.36 -1.96 -8.06
C ALA A 40 1.96 -0.69 -7.42
N GLU A 41 1.11 0.18 -6.87
CA GLU A 41 1.58 1.39 -6.18
C GLU A 41 2.43 1.07 -4.95
N ILE A 42 1.99 0.11 -4.12
CA ILE A 42 2.76 -0.36 -2.97
C ILE A 42 4.14 -0.87 -3.42
N THR A 43 4.25 -1.57 -4.56
CA THR A 43 5.55 -1.99 -5.07
C THR A 43 6.45 -0.80 -5.46
N ALA A 44 5.90 0.23 -6.11
CA ALA A 44 6.65 1.43 -6.48
C ALA A 44 7.19 2.16 -5.23
N PHE A 45 6.37 2.29 -4.19
CA PHE A 45 6.76 2.88 -2.90
C PHE A 45 7.75 2.02 -2.11
N SER A 46 7.76 0.71 -2.36
CA SER A 46 8.64 -0.24 -1.68
C SER A 46 10.05 -0.29 -2.28
N ASN A 47 10.32 0.38 -3.40
CA ASN A 47 11.59 0.26 -4.13
C ASN A 47 12.83 0.59 -3.30
N LYS A 48 12.74 1.56 -2.37
CA LYS A 48 13.91 1.99 -1.58
C LYS A 48 14.24 1.07 -0.40
N TYR A 49 13.23 0.55 0.29
CA TYR A 49 13.41 -0.15 1.57
C TYR A 49 12.78 -1.55 1.62
N GLY A 50 12.14 -2.00 0.53
CA GLY A 50 11.36 -3.24 0.49
C GLY A 50 9.99 -3.15 1.15
N TYR A 51 9.56 -1.96 1.59
CA TYR A 51 8.24 -1.72 2.17
C TYR A 51 7.75 -0.30 1.91
N CYS A 52 6.43 -0.16 1.85
CA CYS A 52 5.69 1.08 1.76
C CYS A 52 5.25 1.55 3.16
N THR A 53 5.31 2.86 3.40
CA THR A 53 4.86 3.52 4.64
C THR A 53 3.73 4.52 4.40
N ALA A 54 3.23 4.62 3.16
CA ALA A 54 2.10 5.50 2.83
C ALA A 54 0.85 5.07 3.61
N SER A 55 0.06 6.05 4.06
CA SER A 55 -1.19 5.84 4.80
C SER A 55 -2.34 5.49 3.86
N ASP A 56 -3.45 5.04 4.43
CA ASP A 56 -4.65 4.74 3.64
C ASP A 56 -5.28 6.03 3.11
N GLU A 57 -5.23 7.10 3.91
CA GLU A 57 -5.59 8.47 3.52
C GLU A 57 -4.78 8.98 2.33
N TYR A 58 -3.47 8.67 2.26
CA TYR A 58 -2.62 9.04 1.13
C TYR A 58 -3.15 8.43 -0.18
N PHE A 59 -3.38 7.11 -0.21
CA PHE A 59 -3.91 6.43 -1.40
C PHE A 59 -5.35 6.86 -1.71
N ALA A 60 -6.15 7.11 -0.68
CA ALA A 60 -7.53 7.59 -0.83
C ALA A 60 -7.56 8.92 -1.57
N SER A 61 -6.68 9.85 -1.15
CA SER A 61 -6.52 11.16 -1.78
C SER A 61 -5.95 11.04 -3.20
N LEU A 62 -4.94 10.19 -3.40
CA LEU A 62 -4.30 9.97 -4.70
C LEU A 62 -5.26 9.44 -5.77
N TYR A 63 -6.16 8.51 -5.39
CA TYR A 63 -7.08 7.84 -6.33
C TYR A 63 -8.54 8.31 -6.25
N GLY A 64 -8.85 9.31 -5.43
CA GLY A 64 -10.22 9.82 -5.28
C GLY A 64 -11.19 8.78 -4.71
N HIS A 65 -10.72 7.99 -3.74
CA HIS A 65 -11.53 7.01 -3.02
C HIS A 65 -11.69 7.41 -1.55
N ASN A 66 -12.65 6.80 -0.86
CA ASN A 66 -12.69 6.92 0.61
C ASN A 66 -11.65 5.99 1.25
N GLU A 67 -11.18 6.36 2.44
CA GLU A 67 -10.17 5.61 3.19
C GLU A 67 -10.59 4.16 3.48
N LEU A 68 -11.88 3.93 3.78
CA LEU A 68 -12.42 2.59 4.03
C LEU A 68 -12.26 1.66 2.82
N THR A 69 -12.42 2.18 1.60
CA THR A 69 -12.24 1.42 0.36
C THR A 69 -10.78 0.99 0.22
N ILE A 70 -9.83 1.90 0.45
CA ILE A 70 -8.40 1.59 0.42
C ILE A 70 -8.04 0.56 1.48
N LEU A 71 -8.49 0.77 2.72
CA LEU A 71 -8.28 -0.14 3.83
C LEU A 71 -8.79 -1.55 3.51
N ASN A 72 -10.00 -1.66 2.94
CA ASN A 72 -10.58 -2.94 2.56
C ASN A 72 -9.76 -3.65 1.47
N ARG A 73 -9.30 -2.92 0.45
CA ARG A 73 -8.43 -3.45 -0.62
C ARG A 73 -7.10 -3.96 -0.08
N ILE A 74 -6.42 -3.17 0.77
CA ILE A 74 -5.16 -3.56 1.41
C ILE A 74 -5.36 -4.79 2.30
N ASN A 75 -6.44 -4.84 3.07
CA ASN A 75 -6.76 -5.98 3.92
C ASN A 75 -7.07 -7.25 3.12
N HIS A 76 -7.75 -7.13 1.99
CA HIS A 76 -8.03 -8.26 1.12
C HIS A 76 -6.75 -8.80 0.47
N LEU A 77 -5.89 -7.93 -0.06
CA LEU A 77 -4.57 -8.30 -0.55
C LEU A 77 -3.72 -9.01 0.52
N ARG A 78 -3.73 -8.51 1.76
CA ARG A 78 -3.08 -9.17 2.91
C ARG A 78 -3.67 -10.55 3.17
N LYS A 79 -5.00 -10.68 3.19
CA LYS A 79 -5.69 -11.95 3.44
C LYS A 79 -5.34 -13.00 2.38
N LEU A 80 -5.15 -12.58 1.14
CA LEU A 80 -4.74 -13.44 0.03
C LEU A 80 -3.23 -13.73 -0.01
N GLY A 81 -2.45 -13.16 0.93
CA GLY A 81 -1.01 -13.41 1.05
C GLY A 81 -0.13 -12.53 0.16
N TYR A 82 -0.71 -11.56 -0.56
CA TYR A 82 0.05 -10.66 -1.43
C TYR A 82 0.80 -9.57 -0.67
N LEU A 83 0.34 -9.22 0.53
CA LEU A 83 0.95 -8.19 1.38
C LEU A 83 1.25 -8.72 2.77
N LYS A 84 2.42 -8.32 3.29
CA LYS A 84 2.76 -8.45 4.71
C LYS A 84 2.70 -7.08 5.37
N ILE A 85 1.88 -6.94 6.41
CA ILE A 85 1.79 -5.70 7.21
C ILE A 85 2.48 -5.94 8.55
N THR A 86 3.43 -5.08 8.88
CA THR A 86 4.14 -5.09 10.16
C THR A 86 4.15 -3.70 10.78
N TYR A 87 4.40 -3.63 12.08
CA TYR A 87 4.50 -2.37 12.81
C TYR A 87 5.85 -2.31 13.51
N LYS A 88 6.56 -1.18 13.39
CA LYS A 88 7.87 -0.97 14.01
C LYS A 88 7.92 0.39 14.67
N TYR A 89 8.58 0.49 15.82
CA TYR A 89 8.88 1.76 16.45
C TYR A 89 10.10 2.40 15.78
N ILE A 90 9.94 3.61 15.26
CA ILE A 90 11.01 4.45 14.72
C ILE A 90 10.90 5.80 15.43
N ASN A 91 11.96 6.20 16.14
CA ASN A 91 11.96 7.44 16.94
C ASN A 91 10.77 7.53 17.92
N ASN A 92 10.45 6.43 18.62
CA ASN A 92 9.30 6.29 19.51
C ASN A 92 7.91 6.45 18.86
N VAL A 93 7.83 6.49 17.53
CA VAL A 93 6.57 6.49 16.78
C VAL A 93 6.33 5.11 16.18
N LEU A 94 5.15 4.54 16.42
CA LEU A 94 4.74 3.27 15.81
C LEU A 94 4.41 3.53 14.32
N GLN A 95 5.22 2.97 13.42
CA GLN A 95 5.04 3.09 11.97
C GLN A 95 4.57 1.76 11.37
N ARG A 96 3.55 1.83 10.51
CA ARG A 96 3.09 0.72 9.67
C ARG A 96 4.02 0.54 8.47
N GLN A 97 4.43 -0.69 8.21
CA GLN A 97 5.20 -1.09 7.02
C GLN A 97 4.43 -2.15 6.24
N ILE A 98 4.15 -1.88 4.96
CA ILE A 98 3.47 -2.77 4.04
C ILE A 98 4.49 -3.29 3.03
N ALA A 99 4.80 -4.58 3.05
CA ALA A 99 5.75 -5.20 2.12
C ALA A 99 5.02 -6.10 1.10
N PRO A 100 5.30 -5.97 -0.20
CA PRO A 100 4.78 -6.89 -1.21
C PRO A 100 5.44 -8.27 -1.11
N VAL A 101 4.65 -9.32 -1.26
CA VAL A 101 5.13 -10.71 -1.35
C VAL A 101 5.22 -11.09 -2.83
N LEU A 102 6.40 -10.96 -3.42
CA LEU A 102 6.61 -11.16 -4.86
C LEU A 102 6.92 -12.60 -5.24
N TYR A 103 7.45 -13.38 -4.30
CA TYR A 103 7.76 -14.79 -4.47
C TYR A 103 7.28 -15.54 -3.23
N GLU A 104 6.78 -16.75 -3.42
CA GLU A 104 6.61 -17.68 -2.31
C GLU A 104 8.01 -17.89 -1.72
N SER A 105 8.25 -17.44 -0.49
CA SER A 105 9.37 -17.99 0.25
C SER A 105 9.02 -19.44 0.49
N GLU A 106 9.85 -20.38 0.03
CA GLU A 106 9.79 -21.79 0.43
C GLU A 106 10.01 -21.92 1.96
N ARG A 107 9.05 -21.48 2.77
CA ARG A 107 9.00 -21.53 4.24
C ARG A 107 7.53 -21.32 4.67
N GLY A 108 6.77 -22.31 5.11
CA GLY A 108 7.08 -23.71 5.35
C GLY A 108 5.80 -24.53 5.59
N ASN A 109 5.85 -25.77 5.13
CA ASN A 109 5.07 -26.88 5.69
C ASN A 109 5.70 -27.25 7.04
N TYR A 110 5.32 -26.61 8.16
CA TYR A 110 5.39 -27.06 9.58
C TYR A 110 4.61 -25.98 10.35
N GLU A 111 3.48 -26.18 11.03
CA GLU A 111 2.84 -27.36 11.65
C GLU A 111 1.35 -27.44 11.29
#